data_AF-A0A6M7WB97-F1
#
_entry.id   AF-A0A6M7WB97-F1
#
_cell.length_a   1.000
_cell.length_b   1.000
_cell.length_c   1.000
_cell.angle_alpha   90.00
_cell.angle_beta   90.00
_cell.angle_gamma   90.00
#
_symmetry.space_group_name_H-M   'P 1'
#
loop_
_entity.id
_entity.type
_entity.pdbx_description
1 polymer ?
#
loop_
_entity_poly.entity_id
_entity_poly.type
_entity_poly.pdbx_seq_one_letter_code
_entity_poly.pdbx_strand_id
1 'polypeptide(L)' 'MGWKKIDSAPKDGSIIRVKRIYEGSVVYDGPAAWRTVRFDSLTDPLTGQQYAEAEHATGWMRVDSEHRVPEPTHWFA' A
#
# COMPACT_ATOMS: atom_id res chain seq x y z
N MET A 1 -21.99 5.53 8.88
CA MET A 1 -20.85 5.26 7.98
C MET A 1 -20.26 6.56 7.51
N GLY A 2 -18.93 6.68 7.46
CA GLY A 2 -18.25 7.94 7.14
C GLY A 2 -16.73 7.84 7.13
N TRP A 3 -16.07 8.94 6.76
CA TRP A 3 -14.61 9.01 6.72
C TRP A 3 -14.01 9.12 8.13
N LYS A 4 -13.04 8.25 8.43
CA LYS A 4 -12.25 8.25 9.67
C LYS A 4 -10.76 8.40 9.34
N LYS A 5 -9.96 8.86 10.32
CA LYS A 5 -8.50 8.93 10.17
C LYS A 5 -7.91 7.53 9.93
N ILE A 6 -6.87 7.46 9.09
CA ILE A 6 -6.25 6.20 8.64
C ILE A 6 -5.63 5.38 9.77
N ASP A 7 -5.23 6.00 10.87
CA ASP A 7 -4.65 5.37 12.05
C ASP A 7 -5.60 4.35 12.71
N SER A 8 -6.91 4.59 12.59
CA SER A 8 -7.97 3.72 13.08
C SER A 8 -8.42 2.63 12.09
N ALA A 9 -7.83 2.57 10.90
CA ALA A 9 -8.21 1.61 9.88
C ALA A 9 -7.77 0.18 10.26
N PRO A 10 -8.57 -0.86 9.93
CA PRO A 10 -8.19 -2.24 10.17
C PRO A 10 -6.96 -2.61 9.32
N LYS A 11 -5.92 -3.13 9.97
CA LYS A 11 -4.66 -3.57 9.33
C LYS A 11 -4.61 -5.10 9.16
N ASP A 12 -5.76 -5.70 8.90
CA ASP A 12 -5.97 -7.15 8.82
C ASP A 12 -5.96 -7.70 7.39
N GLY A 13 -5.68 -6.84 6.39
CA GLY A 13 -5.67 -7.20 4.99
C GLY A 13 -7.02 -7.05 4.27
N SER A 14 -8.07 -6.64 4.99
CA SER A 14 -9.37 -6.32 4.40
C SER A 14 -9.25 -5.23 3.34
N ILE A 15 -10.02 -5.35 2.26
CA ILE A 15 -10.13 -4.31 1.24
C ILE A 15 -11.09 -3.24 1.77
N ILE A 16 -10.56 -2.03 1.95
CA ILE A 16 -11.33 -0.86 2.36
C ILE A 16 -11.15 0.28 1.36
N ARG A 17 -12.06 1.25 1.34
CA ARG A 17 -11.87 2.47 0.56
C ARG A 17 -11.03 3.46 1.37
N VAL A 18 -9.95 3.97 0.78
CA VAL A 18 -9.05 4.96 1.37
C VAL A 18 -8.96 6.21 0.50
N LYS A 19 -8.57 7.33 1.10
CA LYS A 19 -8.19 8.53 0.36
C LYS A 19 -6.93 9.19 0.92
N ARG A 20 -6.20 9.90 0.06
CA ARG A 20 -5.12 10.80 0.43
C ARG A 20 -5.57 12.23 0.19
N ILE A 21 -5.48 13.05 1.23
CA ILE A 21 -5.62 14.50 1.14
C ILE A 21 -4.22 15.11 1.27
N TYR A 22 -3.82 15.92 0.32
CA TYR A 22 -2.57 16.67 0.32
C TYR A 22 -2.87 18.11 -0.08
N GLU A 23 -2.40 19.08 0.71
CA GLU A 23 -2.63 20.52 0.48
C GLU A 23 -4.10 20.87 0.19
N GLY A 24 -5.02 20.30 0.98
CA GLY A 24 -6.47 20.54 0.86
C GLY A 24 -7.16 19.80 -0.29
N SER A 25 -6.41 19.08 -1.14
CA SER A 25 -6.94 18.40 -2.32
C SER A 25 -6.89 16.88 -2.18
N VAL A 26 -7.88 16.18 -2.75
CA VAL A 26 -7.87 14.72 -2.84
C VAL A 26 -6.96 14.31 -3.99
N VAL A 27 -5.85 13.63 -3.67
CA VAL A 27 -4.88 13.14 -4.67
C VAL A 27 -5.00 11.64 -4.93
N TYR A 28 -5.74 10.93 -4.08
CA TYR A 28 -6.15 9.54 -4.30
C TYR A 28 -7.46 9.28 -3.57
N ASP A 29 -8.38 8.54 -4.19
CA ASP A 29 -9.57 7.95 -3.59
C ASP A 29 -9.85 6.63 -4.29
N GLY A 30 -9.79 5.53 -3.55
CA GLY A 30 -9.98 4.21 -4.13
C GLY A 30 -9.83 3.06 -3.13
N PRO A 31 -10.08 1.83 -3.58
CA PRO A 31 -9.90 0.63 -2.77
C PRO A 31 -8.42 0.36 -2.49
N ALA A 32 -8.13 -0.14 -1.30
CA ALA A 32 -6.79 -0.52 -0.85
C ALA A 32 -6.85 -1.60 0.23
N ALA A 33 -5.75 -2.31 0.43
CA ALA A 33 -5.57 -3.28 1.51
C ALA A 33 -4.24 -3.05 2.22
N TRP A 34 -4.21 -3.28 3.54
CA TRP A 34 -2.97 -3.26 4.31
C TRP A 34 -2.21 -4.56 4.10
N ARG A 35 -1.01 -4.51 3.52
CA ARG A 35 -0.22 -5.71 3.19
C ARG A 35 1.27 -5.47 3.40
N THR A 36 2.01 -6.56 3.54
CA THR A 36 3.46 -6.58 3.41
C THR A 36 3.78 -7.12 2.03
N VAL A 37 4.40 -6.28 1.19
CA VAL A 37 4.91 -6.69 -0.12
C VAL A 37 6.39 -6.99 0.02
N ARG A 38 6.79 -8.13 -0.54
CA ARG A 38 8.19 -8.47 -0.75
C ARG A 38 8.51 -8.11 -2.18
N PHE A 39 9.46 -7.21 -2.36
CA PHE A 39 10.10 -7.08 -3.66
C PHE A 39 11.09 -8.24 -3.73
N ASP A 40 10.70 -9.32 -4.40
CA ASP A 40 11.60 -10.46 -4.57
C ASP A 40 12.89 -9.96 -5.23
N SER A 41 14.02 -10.53 -4.80
CA SER A 41 15.31 -10.09 -5.26
C SER A 41 15.42 -10.17 -6.77
N LEU A 42 16.00 -9.13 -7.38
CA LEU A 42 16.50 -9.23 -8.74
C LEU A 42 17.67 -10.21 -8.74
N THR A 43 17.38 -11.48 -8.97
CA THR A 43 18.38 -12.51 -9.20
C THR A 43 18.66 -12.56 -10.70
N ASP A 44 19.94 -12.45 -11.08
CA ASP A 44 20.36 -12.72 -12.45
C ASP A 44 19.97 -14.16 -12.83
N PRO A 45 19.10 -14.38 -13.83
CA PRO A 45 18.75 -15.73 -14.25
C PRO A 45 19.91 -16.49 -14.91
N LEU A 46 20.96 -15.81 -15.37
CA LEU A 46 22.12 -16.42 -16.03
C LEU A 46 23.23 -16.77 -15.04
N THR A 47 23.49 -15.90 -14.06
CA THR A 47 24.60 -16.07 -13.11
C THR A 47 24.16 -16.52 -11.72
N GLY A 48 22.86 -16.44 -11.40
CA GLY A 48 22.31 -16.70 -10.07
C GLY A 48 22.67 -15.61 -9.04
N GLN A 49 23.31 -14.52 -9.46
CA GLN A 49 23.73 -13.45 -8.58
C GLN A 49 22.54 -12.59 -8.13
N GLN A 50 22.40 -12.40 -6.83
CA GLN A 50 21.35 -11.58 -6.23
C GLN A 50 21.79 -10.11 -6.20
N TYR A 51 21.06 -9.21 -6.88
CA TYR A 51 21.43 -7.79 -7.00
C TYR A 51 20.76 -6.89 -5.96
N ALA A 52 19.67 -7.33 -5.33
CA ALA A 52 18.99 -6.59 -4.29
C ALA A 52 18.48 -7.56 -3.21
N GLU A 53 18.73 -7.24 -1.95
CA GLU A 53 18.01 -7.88 -0.84
C GLU A 53 16.54 -7.49 -0.92
N ALA A 54 15.65 -8.43 -0.60
CA ALA A 54 14.22 -8.16 -0.63
C ALA A 54 13.87 -7.04 0.35
N GLU A 55 13.42 -5.89 -0.14
CA GLU A 55 12.87 -4.85 0.74
C GLU A 55 11.44 -5.26 1.13
N HIS A 56 11.20 -5.39 2.43
CA HIS A 56 9.87 -5.65 2.97
C HIS A 56 9.16 -4.31 3.17
N ALA A 57 8.32 -3.91 2.22
CA ALA A 57 7.48 -2.73 2.37
C ALA A 57 6.12 -3.12 2.96
N THR A 58 5.82 -2.65 4.17
CA THR A 58 4.49 -2.79 4.77
C THR A 58 3.72 -1.49 4.60
N GLY A 59 2.50 -1.56 4.08
CA GLY A 59 1.65 -0.38 3.94
C GLY A 59 0.34 -0.62 3.22
N TRP A 60 -0.36 0.48 2.92
CA TRP A 60 -1.57 0.46 2.10
C TRP A 60 -1.20 0.26 0.64
N MET A 61 -1.66 -0.84 0.08
CA MET A 61 -1.47 -1.21 -1.32
C MET A 61 -2.78 -1.03 -2.07
N ARG A 62 -2.69 -0.59 -3.33
CA ARG A 62 -3.83 -0.66 -4.23
C ARG A 62 -4.22 -2.13 -4.42
N VAL A 63 -5.44 -2.36 -4.87
CA VAL A 63 -5.96 -3.72 -5.13
C VAL A 63 -5.18 -4.48 -6.22
N ASP A 64 -4.49 -3.77 -7.11
CA ASP A 64 -3.55 -4.36 -8.08
C ASP A 64 -2.31 -4.98 -7.44
N SER A 65 -2.06 -4.73 -6.15
CA SER A 65 -0.90 -5.21 -5.36
C SER A 65 0.48 -4.74 -5.83
N GLU A 66 0.58 -4.15 -7.02
CA GLU A 66 1.83 -3.62 -7.59
C GLU A 66 2.14 -2.21 -7.09
N HIS A 67 1.09 -1.41 -6.83
CA HIS A 67 1.28 0.00 -6.51
C HIS A 67 0.93 0.32 -5.06
N ARG A 68 1.87 0.94 -4.34
CA ARG A 68 1.59 1.52 -3.02
C ARG A 68 0.63 2.69 -3.17
N VAL A 69 -0.34 2.80 -2.27
CA VAL A 69 -1.16 4.00 -2.13
C VAL A 69 -0.27 5.10 -1.54
N PRO A 70 -0.28 6.33 -2.09
CA PRO A 70 0.33 7.48 -1.41
C PRO A 70 -0.24 7.56 0.00
N GLU A 71 0.62 7.53 1.03
CA GLU A 71 0.25 7.20 2.41
C GLU A 71 -1.10 7.81 2.85
N PRO A 72 -2.19 7.03 2.83
CA PRO A 72 -3.54 7.58 2.85
C PRO A 72 -3.81 8.29 4.17
N THR A 73 -4.72 9.27 4.17
CA THR A 73 -5.07 10.02 5.39
C THR A 73 -6.36 9.55 6.04
N HIS A 74 -7.27 8.94 5.26
CA HIS A 74 -8.58 8.50 5.74
C HIS A 74 -9.03 7.18 5.12
N TRP A 75 -9.93 6.49 5.82
CA TRP A 75 -10.66 5.32 5.33
C TRP A 75 -12.16 5.48 5.56
N PHE A 76 -12.96 4.78 4.75
CA PHE A 76 -14.43 4.78 4.88
C PHE A 76 -14.90 3.62 5.76
N ALA A 77 -15.56 3.96 6.88
CA ALA A 77 -15.99 3.04 7.93
C ALA A 77 -17.51 2.95 8.05
#